data_AF-A0A258ANE5-F1
#
_entry.id   AF-A0A258ANE5-F1
#
_cell.length_a   1.000
_cell.length_b   1.000
_cell.length_c   1.000
_cell.angle_alpha   90.00
_cell.angle_beta   90.00
_cell.angle_gamma   90.00
#
_symmetry.space_group_name_H-M   'P 1'
#
loop_
_entity.id
_entity.type
_entity.pdbx_description
1 polymer ?
#
loop_
_entity_poly.entity_id
_entity_poly.type
_entity_poly.pdbx_seq_one_letter_code
_entity_poly.pdbx_strand_id
1 'polypeptide(L)'
;MEEKWDLFHFEKQLFVSRSWTGMLGHTAHIECDGSSLHVSDIRSADQYDNDHLLRELHFILRSHGNRVIMPHPLPGVLASDDNDGERSKERMVLHTFSRYGGFGWFGTFEDTIPLREVPRDELAKWLGLPT
;
A
#
# COMPACT_ATOMS: atom_id res chain seq x y z
N MET A 1 17.42 -2.34 -3.17
CA MET A 1 16.33 -3.30 -3.38
C MET A 1 15.12 -2.51 -3.83
N GLU A 2 14.78 -2.63 -5.11
CA GLU A 2 13.79 -1.76 -5.76
C GLU A 2 12.35 -2.14 -5.39
N GLU A 3 12.04 -3.44 -5.35
CA GLU A 3 10.69 -3.92 -5.02
C GLU A 3 10.65 -4.43 -3.58
N LYS A 4 9.69 -3.94 -2.80
CA LYS A 4 9.65 -4.19 -1.35
C LYS A 4 8.57 -5.17 -0.92
N TRP A 5 7.60 -5.40 -1.79
CA TRP A 5 6.40 -6.17 -1.49
C TRP A 5 6.11 -7.15 -2.59
N ASP A 6 5.81 -8.38 -2.19
CA ASP A 6 5.22 -9.40 -3.03
C ASP A 6 3.73 -9.52 -2.71
N LEU A 7 2.91 -9.66 -3.76
CA LEU A 7 1.46 -9.77 -3.69
C LEU A 7 1.05 -11.20 -4.04
N PHE A 8 0.34 -11.86 -3.13
CA PHE A 8 -0.23 -13.19 -3.35
C PHE A 8 -1.74 -13.14 -3.14
N HIS A 9 -2.45 -13.89 -3.97
CA HIS A 9 -3.89 -14.00 -3.91
C HIS A 9 -4.30 -15.47 -3.86
N PHE A 10 -5.18 -15.80 -2.93
CA PHE A 10 -5.78 -17.14 -2.82
C PHE A 10 -7.25 -17.01 -2.40
N GLU A 11 -8.15 -17.54 -3.23
CA GLU A 11 -9.61 -17.45 -3.08
C GLU A 11 -10.14 -16.01 -3.00
N LYS A 12 -10.38 -15.49 -1.81
CA LYS A 12 -10.79 -14.10 -1.55
C LYS A 12 -9.82 -13.38 -0.61
N GLN A 13 -8.64 -13.95 -0.41
CA GLN A 13 -7.65 -13.44 0.52
C GLN A 13 -6.43 -12.90 -0.26
N LEU A 14 -6.11 -11.64 0.00
CA LEU A 14 -4.86 -11.01 -0.39
C LEU A 14 -3.85 -11.17 0.74
N PHE A 15 -2.61 -11.51 0.38
CA PHE A 15 -1.45 -11.56 1.26
C PHE A 15 -0.35 -10.66 0.69
N VAL A 16 0.20 -9.80 1.54
CA VAL A 16 1.26 -8.86 1.17
C VAL A 16 2.47 -9.15 2.05
N SER A 17 3.55 -9.61 1.46
CA SER A 17 4.76 -9.99 2.21
C SER A 17 5.99 -9.23 1.74
N ARG A 18 6.98 -9.12 2.62
CA ARG A 18 8.27 -8.51 2.30
C ARG A 18 9.04 -9.38 1.32
N SER A 19 9.43 -8.80 0.19
CA SER A 19 10.11 -9.53 -0.90
C SER A 19 11.45 -10.15 -0.50
N TRP A 20 12.08 -9.69 0.58
CA TRP A 20 13.39 -10.17 1.01
C TRP A 20 13.42 -10.96 2.31
N THR A 21 12.32 -10.98 3.07
CA THR A 21 12.21 -11.80 4.28
C THR A 21 11.08 -12.82 4.20
N GLY A 22 10.16 -12.69 3.24
CA GLY A 22 8.91 -13.44 3.20
C GLY A 22 7.95 -13.11 4.35
N MET A 23 8.28 -12.13 5.20
CA MET A 23 7.46 -11.79 6.36
C MET A 23 6.14 -11.18 5.89
N LEU A 24 5.03 -11.75 6.35
CA LEU A 24 3.68 -11.28 6.06
C LEU A 24 3.46 -9.92 6.75
N GLY A 25 3.25 -8.88 5.94
CA GLY A 25 2.99 -7.52 6.43
C GLY A 25 1.51 -7.20 6.53
N HIS A 26 0.74 -7.58 5.51
CA HIS A 26 -0.71 -7.35 5.47
C HIS A 26 -1.47 -8.56 4.94
N THR A 27 -2.70 -8.71 5.41
CA THR A 27 -3.72 -9.53 4.76
C THR A 27 -5.00 -8.74 4.63
N ALA A 28 -5.76 -8.96 3.57
CA ALA A 28 -7.09 -8.37 3.43
C ALA A 28 -8.04 -9.31 2.67
N HIS A 29 -9.32 -9.27 3.03
CA HIS A 29 -10.36 -9.88 2.21
C HIS A 29 -10.62 -9.00 0.99
N ILE A 30 -10.71 -9.62 -0.17
CA ILE A 30 -10.94 -8.93 -1.44
C ILE A 30 -12.14 -9.53 -2.17
N GLU A 31 -13.01 -8.65 -2.67
CA GLU A 31 -14.14 -9.03 -3.53
C GLU A 31 -14.18 -8.11 -4.75
N CYS A 32 -14.44 -8.69 -5.92
CA CYS A 32 -14.64 -7.92 -7.14
C CYS A 32 -16.13 -7.93 -7.49
N ASP A 33 -16.76 -6.76 -7.60
CA ASP A 33 -18.19 -6.64 -7.92
C ASP A 33 -18.47 -6.32 -9.40
N GLY A 34 -17.46 -6.42 -10.24
CA GLY A 34 -17.60 -6.24 -11.68
C GLY A 34 -17.25 -4.85 -12.18
N SER A 35 -17.09 -3.86 -11.32
CA SER A 35 -16.47 -2.57 -11.68
C SER A 35 -15.43 -2.10 -10.68
N SER A 36 -15.33 -2.71 -9.50
CA SER A 36 -14.44 -2.30 -8.42
C SER A 36 -13.88 -3.48 -7.64
N LEU A 37 -12.79 -3.21 -6.90
CA LEU A 37 -12.23 -4.10 -5.89
C LEU A 37 -12.62 -3.57 -4.52
N HIS A 38 -13.39 -4.36 -3.79
CA HIS A 38 -13.71 -4.13 -2.39
C HIS A 38 -12.65 -4.79 -1.53
N VAL A 39 -11.97 -3.99 -0.72
CA VAL A 39 -10.96 -4.45 0.23
C VAL A 39 -11.52 -4.29 1.62
N SER A 40 -11.55 -5.38 2.40
CA SER A 40 -12.11 -5.43 3.75
C SER A 40 -11.24 -6.31 4.65
N ASP A 41 -11.56 -6.36 5.95
CA ASP A 41 -10.88 -7.22 6.93
C ASP A 41 -9.34 -7.11 6.90
N ILE A 42 -8.83 -5.88 6.79
CA ILE A 42 -7.39 -5.61 6.75
C ILE A 42 -6.79 -5.97 8.10
N ARG A 43 -5.78 -6.85 8.08
CA ARG A 43 -4.92 -7.17 9.22
C ARG A 43 -3.50 -6.82 8.84
N SER A 44 -2.78 -6.20 9.77
CA SER A 44 -1.37 -5.87 9.56
C SER A 44 -0.53 -6.30 10.76
N ALA A 45 0.73 -6.65 10.49
CA ALA A 45 1.75 -6.79 11.52
C ALA A 45 2.20 -5.42 12.07
N ASP A 46 2.01 -4.35 11.31
CA ASP A 46 2.35 -2.98 11.70
C ASP A 46 1.24 -2.36 12.57
N GLN A 47 1.64 -1.52 13.53
CA GLN A 47 0.74 -0.90 14.51
C GLN A 47 0.31 0.53 14.09
N TYR A 48 0.08 0.75 12.80
CA TYR A 48 -0.48 2.02 12.33
C TYR A 48 -2.00 2.07 12.50
N ASP A 49 -2.57 3.27 12.43
CA ASP A 49 -4.02 3.44 12.40
C ASP A 49 -4.62 2.80 11.13
N ASN A 50 -5.90 2.39 11.23
CA ASN A 50 -6.59 1.68 10.14
C ASN A 50 -6.62 2.48 8.84
N ASP A 51 -6.74 3.80 8.91
CA ASP A 51 -6.82 4.67 7.72
C ASP A 51 -5.46 4.71 7.00
N HIS A 52 -4.36 4.76 7.74
CA HIS A 52 -3.02 4.62 7.17
C HIS A 52 -2.82 3.24 6.55
N LEU A 53 -3.20 2.16 7.23
CA LEU A 53 -3.07 0.79 6.71
C LEU A 53 -3.86 0.60 5.41
N LEU A 54 -5.07 1.15 5.33
CA LEU A 54 -5.89 1.13 4.12
C LEU A 54 -5.21 1.88 2.97
N ARG A 55 -4.71 3.10 3.23
CA ARG A 55 -3.97 3.89 2.23
C ARG A 55 -2.69 3.21 1.79
N GLU A 56 -1.95 2.57 2.71
CA GLU A 56 -0.72 1.83 2.41
C GLU A 56 -1.05 0.65 1.50
N LEU A 57 -2.07 -0.13 1.83
CA LEU A 57 -2.49 -1.26 1.02
C LEU A 57 -2.96 -0.81 -0.38
N HIS A 58 -3.72 0.27 -0.47
CA HIS A 58 -4.11 0.87 -1.74
C HIS A 58 -2.90 1.31 -2.58
N PHE A 59 -1.93 1.98 -1.95
CA PHE A 59 -0.69 2.36 -2.60
C PHE A 59 0.09 1.14 -3.11
N ILE A 60 0.26 0.10 -2.29
CA ILE A 60 0.99 -1.12 -2.67
C ILE A 60 0.29 -1.80 -3.86
N LEU A 61 -1.04 -1.98 -3.79
CA LEU A 61 -1.81 -2.59 -4.88
C LEU A 61 -1.63 -1.85 -6.21
N ARG A 62 -1.69 -0.52 -6.21
CA ARG A 62 -1.52 0.27 -7.43
C ARG A 62 -0.08 0.38 -7.91
N SER A 63 0.87 0.62 -7.01
CA SER A 63 2.28 0.83 -7.37
C SER A 63 2.99 -0.49 -7.71
N HIS A 64 2.85 -1.51 -6.87
CA HIS A 64 3.55 -2.79 -7.05
C HIS A 64 2.78 -3.72 -7.99
N GLY A 65 1.45 -3.73 -7.92
CA GLY A 65 0.61 -4.49 -8.84
C GLY A 65 0.60 -3.91 -10.25
N ASN A 66 0.47 -2.58 -10.39
CA ASN A 66 0.14 -1.94 -11.67
C ASN A 66 1.18 -0.95 -12.17
N ARG A 67 2.29 -0.77 -11.46
CA ARG A 67 3.33 0.23 -11.78
C ARG A 67 2.77 1.65 -11.91
N VAL A 68 1.66 1.95 -11.22
CA VAL A 68 1.07 3.28 -11.21
C VAL A 68 1.94 4.19 -10.34
N ILE A 69 2.36 5.31 -10.93
CA ILE A 69 3.06 6.37 -10.20
C ILE A 69 2.01 7.20 -9.47
N MET A 70 2.04 7.16 -8.15
CA MET A 70 1.15 7.91 -7.27
C MET A 70 1.88 8.23 -5.95
N PRO A 71 1.40 9.20 -5.17
CA PRO A 71 2.01 9.46 -3.86
C PRO A 71 1.72 8.32 -2.88
N HIS A 72 2.70 7.98 -2.04
CA HIS A 72 2.54 7.03 -0.94
C HIS A 72 2.12 7.74 0.35
N PRO A 73 1.31 7.09 1.20
CA PRO A 73 0.92 7.69 2.47
C PRO A 73 2.11 7.69 3.44
N LEU A 74 2.28 8.80 4.14
CA LEU A 74 3.14 8.91 5.31
C LEU A 74 2.28 8.70 6.57
N PRO A 75 2.78 7.95 7.58
CA PRO A 75 2.05 7.78 8.83
C PRO A 75 2.04 9.06 9.64
N GLY A 76 0.90 9.38 10.26
CA GLY A 76 0.69 10.64 10.99
C GLY A 76 1.68 10.88 12.14
N VAL A 77 2.22 9.79 12.72
CA VAL A 77 3.28 9.86 13.75
C VAL A 77 4.55 10.57 13.27
N LEU A 78 4.80 10.65 11.96
CA LEU A 78 5.93 11.38 11.41
C LEU A 78 5.67 12.89 11.30
N ALA A 79 4.41 13.32 11.29
CA ALA A 79 4.05 14.75 11.27
C ALA A 79 4.15 15.39 12.68
N SER A 80 3.99 14.61 13.75
CA SER A 80 4.01 15.14 15.13
C SER A 80 5.40 15.50 15.66
N ASP A 81 6.47 15.13 14.95
CA ASP A 81 7.87 15.31 15.38
C ASP A 81 8.53 16.59 14.83
N ASP A 82 7.73 17.54 14.32
CA ASP A 82 8.16 18.77 13.65
C ASP A 82 8.97 19.77 14.50
N ASN A 83 9.22 19.47 15.78
CA ASN A 83 10.05 20.31 16.67
C ASN A 83 11.54 20.29 16.29
N ASP A 84 11.98 19.34 15.45
CA ASP A 84 13.36 19.24 14.95
C ASP A 84 13.34 18.92 13.44
N GLY A 85 13.07 19.95 12.64
CA GLY A 85 12.67 19.82 11.23
C GLY A 85 13.62 19.05 10.30
N GLU A 86 14.92 18.92 10.63
CA GLU A 86 15.85 18.08 9.86
C GLU A 86 15.71 16.58 10.19
N ARG A 87 15.55 16.22 11.47
CA ARG A 87 15.33 14.82 11.89
C ARG A 87 14.00 14.27 11.39
N SER A 88 12.98 15.11 11.33
CA SER A 88 11.68 14.74 10.76
C SER A 88 11.83 14.31 9.29
N LYS A 89 12.57 15.09 8.47
CA LYS A 89 12.83 14.76 7.06
C LYS A 89 13.61 13.46 6.88
N GLU A 90 14.68 13.26 7.65
CA GLU A 90 15.47 12.03 7.57
C GLU A 90 14.61 10.79 7.86
N ARG A 91 13.74 10.86 8.88
CA ARG A 91 12.82 9.77 9.21
C ARG A 91 11.79 9.51 8.12
N MET A 92 11.25 10.57 7.49
CA MET A 92 10.33 10.43 6.36
C MET A 92 11.00 9.74 5.16
N VAL A 93 12.24 10.13 4.83
CA VAL A 93 13.02 9.52 3.75
C VAL A 93 13.33 8.05 4.07
N LEU A 94 13.80 7.76 5.28
CA LEU A 94 14.12 6.40 5.71
C LEU A 94 12.88 5.50 5.73
N HIS A 95 11.77 6.00 6.25
CA HIS A 95 10.48 5.29 6.23
C HIS A 95 10.08 4.96 4.79
N THR A 96 10.09 5.97 3.91
CA THR A 96 9.75 5.85 2.49
C THR A 96 10.58 4.78 1.80
N PHE A 97 11.91 4.87 1.92
CA PHE A 97 12.82 3.92 1.29
C PHE A 97 12.66 2.51 1.86
N SER A 98 12.43 2.38 3.16
CA SER A 98 12.25 1.09 3.83
C SER A 98 10.93 0.42 3.42
N ARG A 99 9.83 1.17 3.40
CA ARG A 99 8.50 0.63 3.04
C ARG A 99 8.35 0.40 1.54
N TYR A 100 8.73 1.37 0.70
CA TYR A 100 8.30 1.41 -0.70
C TYR A 100 9.45 1.31 -1.72
N GLY A 101 10.70 1.45 -1.28
CA GLY A 101 11.87 1.26 -2.13
C GLY A 101 11.81 2.12 -3.39
N GLY A 102 11.93 1.49 -4.55
CA GLY A 102 11.93 2.13 -5.86
C GLY A 102 10.58 2.71 -6.30
N PHE A 103 9.49 2.49 -5.55
CA PHE A 103 8.17 3.07 -5.84
C PHE A 103 7.83 4.28 -4.96
N GLY A 104 8.60 4.55 -3.90
CA GLY A 104 8.32 5.61 -2.93
C GLY A 104 8.78 7.00 -3.38
N TRP A 105 8.24 7.53 -4.48
CA TRP A 105 8.77 8.76 -5.11
C TRP A 105 8.28 10.03 -4.41
N PHE A 106 7.04 10.03 -3.91
CA PHE A 106 6.39 11.22 -3.35
C PHE A 106 5.59 10.83 -2.11
N GLY A 107 6.08 11.18 -0.92
CA GLY A 107 5.35 10.95 0.32
C GLY A 107 4.37 12.08 0.61
N THR A 108 3.16 11.75 1.07
CA THR A 108 2.16 12.74 1.49
C THR A 108 1.44 12.32 2.77
N PHE A 109 1.04 13.29 3.58
CA PHE A 109 0.14 13.09 4.72
C PHE A 109 -1.34 13.14 4.32
N GLU A 110 -1.63 13.69 3.14
CA GLU A 110 -2.98 13.80 2.59
C GLU A 110 -3.58 12.41 2.29
N ASP A 111 -4.89 12.38 2.03
CA ASP A 111 -5.56 11.16 1.58
C ASP A 111 -5.08 10.78 0.16
N THR A 112 -4.63 9.54 0.00
CA THR A 112 -4.09 9.00 -1.25
C THR A 112 -5.04 8.06 -1.96
N ILE A 113 -6.23 7.80 -1.40
CA ILE A 113 -7.27 7.02 -2.05
C ILE A 113 -8.14 8.00 -2.84
N PRO A 114 -8.04 8.04 -4.18
CA PRO A 114 -8.94 8.87 -4.95
C PRO A 114 -10.37 8.36 -4.78
N LEU A 115 -11.35 9.25 -4.81
CA LEU A 115 -12.79 8.95 -4.94
C LEU A 115 -13.16 8.23 -6.26
N ARG A 116 -12.19 7.62 -6.95
CA ARG A 116 -12.36 7.06 -8.29
C ARG A 116 -12.08 5.56 -8.28
N GLU A 117 -13.17 4.81 -8.44
CA GLU A 117 -13.23 3.37 -8.67
C GLU A 117 -12.20 2.94 -9.72
N VAL A 118 -11.51 1.83 -9.46
CA VAL A 118 -10.62 1.21 -10.44
C VAL A 118 -11.44 0.21 -11.25
N PRO A 119 -11.49 0.33 -12.59
CA PRO A 119 -12.29 -0.58 -13.42
C PRO A 119 -11.90 -2.06 -13.24
N ARG A 120 -12.89 -2.94 -13.09
CA ARG A 120 -12.74 -4.39 -12.88
C ARG A 120 -11.91 -5.10 -13.95
N ASP A 121 -12.01 -4.72 -15.21
CA ASP A 121 -11.29 -5.41 -16.29
C ASP A 121 -9.77 -5.25 -16.14
N GLU A 122 -9.35 -4.10 -15.61
CA GLU A 122 -7.98 -3.84 -15.23
C GLU A 122 -7.62 -4.72 -14.03
N LEU A 123 -8.42 -4.70 -12.97
CA LEU A 123 -8.21 -5.49 -11.74
C LEU A 123 -8.21 -7.02 -11.91
N ALA A 124 -9.12 -7.56 -12.71
CA ALA A 124 -9.24 -8.99 -12.95
C ALA A 124 -8.01 -9.52 -13.70
N LYS A 125 -7.52 -8.73 -14.66
CA LYS A 125 -6.26 -8.99 -15.36
C LYS A 125 -5.06 -8.94 -14.40
N TRP A 126 -5.09 -8.08 -13.38
CA TRP A 126 -4.01 -7.92 -12.40
C TRP A 126 -3.95 -9.04 -11.36
N LEU A 127 -5.10 -9.54 -10.91
CA LEU A 127 -5.21 -10.58 -9.87
C LEU A 127 -5.25 -12.01 -10.44
N GLY A 128 -5.16 -12.16 -11.76
CA GLY A 128 -5.35 -13.45 -12.44
C GLY A 128 -6.76 -14.00 -12.27
N LEU A 129 -7.74 -13.13 -12.04
CA LEU A 129 -9.14 -13.51 -11.93
C LEU A 129 -9.76 -13.66 -13.32
N PRO A 130 -10.70 -14.59 -13.53
CA PRO A 130 -11.44 -14.68 -14.77
C PRO A 130 -12.19 -13.36 -15.03
N THR A 131 -11.94 -12.78 -16.20
CA THR A 131 -12.66 -11.61 -16.75
C THR A 131 -14.09 -11.97 -17.11
#